data_AF-M6ZWG5-F1
#
_entry.id   AF-M6ZWG5-F1
#
_cell.length_a   1.000
_cell.length_b   1.000
_cell.length_c   1.000
_cell.angle_alpha   90.00
_cell.angle_beta   90.00
_cell.angle_gamma   90.00
#
_symmetry.space_group_name_H-M   'P 1'
#
loop_
_entity.id
_entity.type
_entity.pdbx_description
1 polymer ?
#
loop_
_entity_poly.entity_id
_entity_poly.type
_entity_poly.pdbx_seq_one_letter_code
_entity_poly.pdbx_strand_id
1 'polypeptide(L)'
;MYNDLGQLIQEAGPAFPAQVTGIDGVPDAGAPFDAMADEKEARNISQHRIEFERIGNAGAATGTSSKVTLENMNEFIKQGALKELKVIIKADVRGSAEAIKESLEKLSTPEVKLNVIQSGAGAIVDMDVMLASASNALIIGFHVRANPKTIALAEKEGVQIKYYNIIYQVVDEIKLAMEGLLEPEKIEEVIGTAEIREILKYLR
;
A
#
# COMPACT_ATOMS: atom_id res chain seq x y z
N MET A 1 -23.35 23.38 2.50
CA MET A 1 -22.46 23.00 1.37
C MET A 1 -21.50 24.16 1.15
N TYR A 2 -20.35 23.92 0.50
CA TYR A 2 -19.39 24.98 0.18
C TYR A 2 -19.05 24.97 -1.31
N ASN A 3 -18.77 26.13 -1.89
CA ASN A 3 -18.23 26.24 -3.26
C ASN A 3 -16.70 25.98 -3.28
N ASP A 4 -16.13 26.02 -4.47
CA ASP A 4 -14.69 25.90 -4.76
C ASP A 4 -13.82 26.96 -4.07
N LEU A 5 -14.42 28.12 -3.72
CA LEU A 5 -13.76 29.19 -2.96
C LEU A 5 -13.93 29.05 -1.43
N GLY A 6 -14.55 27.97 -0.95
CA GLY A 6 -14.77 27.72 0.48
C GLY A 6 -15.88 28.57 1.10
N GLN A 7 -16.73 29.20 0.28
CA GLN A 7 -17.88 30.00 0.73
C GLN A 7 -19.10 29.10 0.92
N LEU A 8 -19.88 29.37 1.97
CA LEU A 8 -21.10 28.64 2.25
C LEU A 8 -22.15 28.91 1.15
N ILE A 9 -22.70 27.83 0.59
CA ILE A 9 -23.78 27.88 -0.40
C ILE A 9 -25.00 27.10 0.09
N GLN A 10 -26.19 27.58 -0.26
CA GLN A 10 -27.47 26.94 0.06
C GLN A 10 -27.94 26.00 -1.06
N GLU A 11 -27.61 26.32 -2.32
CA GLU A 11 -28.05 25.57 -3.49
C GLU A 11 -26.85 25.34 -4.43
N ALA A 12 -26.83 24.17 -5.08
CA ALA A 12 -25.86 23.82 -6.10
C ALA A 12 -26.61 23.41 -7.38
N GLY A 13 -26.39 24.16 -8.47
CA GLY A 13 -27.01 23.89 -9.76
C GLY A 13 -26.26 22.81 -10.56
N PRO A 14 -26.80 22.43 -11.74
CA PRO A 14 -26.11 21.52 -12.66
C PRO A 14 -24.71 22.05 -13.05
N ALA A 15 -23.73 21.14 -13.16
CA ALA A 15 -22.33 21.44 -13.48
C ALA A 15 -21.61 22.38 -12.50
N PHE A 16 -22.13 22.57 -11.29
CA PHE A 16 -21.47 23.33 -10.23
C PHE A 16 -20.81 22.41 -9.19
N PRO A 17 -19.50 22.48 -8.95
CA PRO A 17 -18.85 21.67 -7.93
C PRO A 17 -19.24 22.18 -6.53
N ALA A 18 -19.70 21.28 -5.67
CA ALA A 18 -20.06 21.60 -4.30
C ALA A 18 -19.47 20.58 -3.31
N GLN A 19 -18.88 21.08 -2.24
CA GLN A 19 -18.46 20.25 -1.11
C GLN A 19 -19.66 19.98 -0.20
N VAL A 20 -20.03 18.71 -0.11
CA VAL A 20 -21.08 18.21 0.78
C VAL A 20 -20.43 17.60 2.02
N THR A 21 -20.92 18.00 3.19
CA THR A 21 -20.42 17.55 4.50
C THR A 21 -21.53 16.84 5.25
N GLY A 22 -21.18 15.92 6.17
CA GLY A 22 -22.15 15.18 6.98
C GLY A 22 -22.57 13.83 6.38
N ILE A 23 -21.80 13.30 5.44
CA ILE A 23 -21.97 11.95 4.90
C ILE A 23 -21.23 10.97 5.81
N ASP A 24 -21.83 9.81 6.06
CA ASP A 24 -21.19 8.72 6.79
C ASP A 24 -20.11 8.06 5.92
N GLY A 25 -18.84 8.29 6.30
CA GLY A 25 -17.68 7.73 5.62
C GLY A 25 -17.23 8.53 4.39
N VAL A 26 -16.21 8.01 3.72
CA VAL A 26 -15.62 8.62 2.52
C VAL A 26 -16.06 7.81 1.30
N PRO A 27 -16.89 8.37 0.39
CA PRO A 27 -17.35 7.67 -0.81
C PRO A 27 -16.21 7.45 -1.80
N ASP A 28 -16.40 6.51 -2.71
CA ASP A 28 -15.45 6.26 -3.81
C ASP A 28 -15.45 7.40 -4.82
N ALA A 29 -14.27 7.68 -5.38
CA ALA A 29 -14.13 8.70 -6.41
C ALA A 29 -14.91 8.27 -7.66
N GLY A 30 -15.77 9.15 -8.16
CA GLY A 30 -16.62 8.88 -9.33
C GLY A 30 -17.85 8.02 -9.05
N ALA A 31 -18.14 7.67 -7.79
CA ALA A 31 -19.37 6.97 -7.43
C ALA A 31 -20.61 7.84 -7.74
N PRO A 32 -21.73 7.23 -8.19
CA PRO A 32 -22.97 7.95 -8.41
C PRO A 32 -23.52 8.51 -7.09
N PHE A 33 -24.08 9.72 -7.16
CA PHE A 33 -24.67 10.41 -6.03
C PHE A 33 -26.18 10.60 -6.27
N ASP A 34 -27.00 9.87 -5.51
CA ASP A 34 -28.46 9.89 -5.63
C ASP A 34 -29.08 10.63 -4.44
N ALA A 35 -29.95 11.61 -4.70
CA ALA A 35 -30.74 12.26 -3.66
C ALA A 35 -32.03 11.48 -3.40
N MET A 36 -32.33 11.22 -2.13
CA MET A 36 -33.53 10.50 -1.68
C MET A 36 -34.42 11.42 -0.85
N ALA A 37 -35.74 11.20 -0.88
CA ALA A 37 -36.69 11.99 -0.13
C ALA A 37 -36.78 11.60 1.36
N ASP A 38 -36.53 10.32 1.68
CA ASP A 38 -36.63 9.77 3.04
C ASP A 38 -35.29 9.22 3.53
N GLU A 39 -34.88 9.63 4.74
CA GLU A 39 -33.60 9.22 5.36
C GLU A 39 -33.57 7.72 5.66
N LYS A 40 -34.69 7.13 6.09
CA LYS A 40 -34.76 5.73 6.52
C LYS A 40 -34.65 4.81 5.31
N GLU A 41 -35.31 5.15 4.22
CA GLU A 41 -35.17 4.44 2.95
C GLU A 41 -33.74 4.54 2.39
N ALA A 42 -33.16 5.74 2.38
CA ALA A 42 -31.78 5.96 1.97
C ALA A 42 -30.80 5.10 2.79
N ARG A 43 -30.95 5.10 4.13
CA ARG A 43 -30.13 4.28 5.02
C ARG A 43 -30.26 2.80 4.73
N ASN A 44 -31.48 2.30 4.49
CA ASN A 44 -31.70 0.89 4.19
C ASN A 44 -31.03 0.49 2.85
N ILE A 45 -31.18 1.32 1.81
CA ILE A 45 -30.53 1.10 0.51
C ILE A 45 -29.01 1.12 0.65
N SER A 46 -28.45 2.09 1.39
CA SER A 46 -27.00 2.18 1.64
C SER A 46 -26.49 0.95 2.39
N GLN A 47 -27.19 0.48 3.42
CA GLN A 47 -26.82 -0.73 4.16
C GLN A 47 -26.84 -1.98 3.26
N HIS A 48 -27.88 -2.12 2.44
CA HIS A 48 -27.93 -3.21 1.46
C HIS A 48 -26.78 -3.12 0.45
N ARG A 49 -26.48 -1.94 -0.10
CA ARG A 49 -25.33 -1.75 -1.02
C ARG A 49 -24.01 -2.14 -0.37
N ILE A 50 -23.74 -1.68 0.86
CA ILE A 50 -22.53 -2.02 1.62
C ILE A 50 -22.44 -3.53 1.86
N GLU A 51 -23.55 -4.19 2.20
CA GLU A 51 -23.57 -5.63 2.40
C GLU A 51 -23.31 -6.41 1.10
N PHE A 52 -23.93 -5.98 -0.01
CA PHE A 52 -23.68 -6.54 -1.33
C PHE A 52 -22.21 -6.37 -1.76
N GLU A 53 -21.63 -5.19 -1.57
CA GLU A 53 -20.21 -4.93 -1.84
C GLU A 53 -19.31 -5.78 -0.95
N ARG A 54 -19.63 -5.93 0.34
CA ARG A 54 -18.88 -6.80 1.25
C ARG A 54 -18.90 -8.25 0.78
N ILE A 55 -20.06 -8.76 0.35
CA ILE A 55 -20.20 -10.13 -0.15
C ILE A 55 -19.49 -10.29 -1.50
N GLY A 56 -19.59 -9.30 -2.40
CA GLY A 56 -18.89 -9.27 -3.68
C GLY A 56 -17.38 -9.25 -3.51
N ASN A 57 -16.87 -8.43 -2.59
CA ASN A 57 -15.46 -8.36 -2.21
C ASN A 57 -14.99 -9.62 -1.48
N ALA A 58 -15.83 -10.27 -0.67
CA ALA A 58 -15.52 -11.58 -0.08
C ALA A 58 -15.45 -12.68 -1.15
N GLY A 59 -16.35 -12.64 -2.15
CA GLY A 59 -16.32 -13.51 -3.33
C GLY A 59 -15.08 -13.28 -4.20
N ALA A 60 -14.69 -12.03 -4.42
CA ALA A 60 -13.45 -11.65 -5.10
C ALA A 60 -12.20 -11.99 -4.28
N ALA A 61 -12.24 -11.83 -2.95
CA ALA A 61 -11.17 -12.24 -2.04
C ALA A 61 -10.97 -13.76 -2.06
N THR A 62 -12.05 -14.55 -2.24
CA THR A 62 -11.94 -16.00 -2.52
C THR A 62 -11.52 -16.34 -3.95
N GLY A 63 -11.58 -15.38 -4.87
CA GLY A 63 -11.21 -15.55 -6.29
C GLY A 63 -9.78 -15.15 -6.64
N THR A 64 -9.14 -14.28 -5.85
CA THR A 64 -7.76 -13.81 -6.09
C THR A 64 -6.79 -14.08 -4.94
N SER A 65 -7.24 -14.57 -3.78
CA SER A 65 -6.37 -15.40 -2.98
C SER A 65 -6.19 -16.70 -3.77
N SER A 66 -5.15 -16.78 -4.58
CA SER A 66 -4.59 -18.06 -5.01
C SER A 66 -4.47 -18.90 -3.75
N LYS A 67 -5.45 -19.79 -3.53
CA LYS A 67 -5.44 -20.72 -2.41
C LYS A 67 -4.11 -21.41 -2.53
N VAL A 68 -3.22 -21.12 -1.59
CA VAL A 68 -1.88 -21.68 -1.57
C VAL A 68 -2.09 -23.18 -1.42
N THR A 69 -2.02 -23.90 -2.54
CA THR A 69 -2.04 -25.36 -2.54
C THR A 69 -0.67 -25.85 -2.07
N LEU A 70 -0.62 -27.05 -1.49
CA LEU A 70 0.63 -27.70 -1.10
C LEU A 70 1.63 -27.78 -2.27
N GLU A 71 1.13 -27.84 -3.50
CA GLU A 71 1.91 -27.83 -4.73
C GLU A 71 2.58 -26.47 -4.98
N ASN A 72 1.84 -25.37 -4.81
CA ASN A 72 2.39 -24.01 -4.94
C ASN A 72 3.36 -23.66 -3.78
N MET A 73 3.13 -24.17 -2.56
CA MET A 73 4.08 -24.00 -1.45
C MET A 73 5.46 -24.55 -1.79
N ASN A 74 5.55 -25.67 -2.52
CA ASN A 74 6.82 -26.23 -2.94
C ASN A 74 7.56 -25.32 -3.94
N GLU A 75 6.86 -24.58 -4.79
CA GLU A 75 7.47 -23.57 -5.66
C GLU A 75 7.95 -22.34 -4.88
N PHE A 76 7.13 -21.85 -3.93
CA PHE A 76 7.53 -20.79 -3.00
C PHE A 76 8.75 -21.15 -2.14
N ILE A 77 8.87 -22.42 -1.72
CA ILE A 77 10.04 -22.92 -0.96
C ILE A 77 11.25 -23.10 -1.88
N LYS A 78 11.06 -23.52 -3.14
CA LYS A 78 12.15 -23.72 -4.11
C LYS A 78 12.76 -22.43 -4.65
N GLN A 79 11.99 -21.33 -4.72
CA GLN A 79 12.45 -20.03 -5.23
C GLN A 79 13.27 -19.23 -4.20
N GLY A 80 13.57 -19.79 -3.03
CA GLY A 80 14.15 -19.02 -1.93
C GLY A 80 13.10 -18.11 -1.30
N ALA A 81 13.41 -17.50 -0.15
CA ALA A 81 12.51 -16.57 0.50
C ALA A 81 12.30 -15.35 -0.39
N LEU A 82 11.22 -15.34 -1.19
CA LEU A 82 10.75 -14.18 -1.95
C LEU A 82 10.75 -12.97 -1.00
N LYS A 83 11.60 -11.99 -1.31
CA LYS A 83 11.74 -10.81 -0.46
C LYS A 83 10.50 -9.96 -0.67
N GLU A 84 9.83 -9.62 0.42
CA GLU A 84 8.59 -8.87 0.36
C GLU A 84 8.75 -7.54 1.09
N LEU A 85 8.46 -6.45 0.39
CA LEU A 85 8.34 -5.12 0.99
C LEU A 85 6.86 -4.84 1.22
N LYS A 86 6.48 -4.79 2.50
CA LYS A 86 5.10 -4.53 2.92
C LYS A 86 4.91 -3.06 3.25
N VAL A 87 3.82 -2.48 2.73
CA VAL A 87 3.51 -1.07 2.93
C VAL A 87 2.05 -0.84 3.29
N ILE A 88 1.80 0.16 4.12
CA ILE A 88 0.48 0.73 4.41
C ILE A 88 0.47 2.16 3.87
N ILE A 89 -0.58 2.53 3.13
CA ILE A 89 -0.73 3.84 2.51
C ILE A 89 -1.88 4.59 3.18
N LYS A 90 -1.60 5.80 3.64
CA LYS A 90 -2.60 6.77 4.11
C LYS A 90 -2.47 8.06 3.32
N ALA A 91 -3.56 8.52 2.75
CA ALA A 91 -3.60 9.79 2.03
C ALA A 91 -4.69 10.71 2.57
N ASP A 92 -4.63 11.98 2.22
CA ASP A 92 -5.66 12.96 2.54
C ASP A 92 -6.99 12.64 1.83
N VAL A 93 -6.91 12.20 0.58
CA VAL A 93 -8.04 11.79 -0.24
C VAL A 93 -7.87 10.37 -0.79
N ARG A 94 -9.00 9.67 -0.98
CA ARG A 94 -9.01 8.27 -1.44
C ARG A 94 -8.34 8.10 -2.81
N GLY A 95 -8.61 9.01 -3.76
CA GLY A 95 -8.04 8.93 -5.11
C GLY A 95 -6.51 8.99 -5.15
N SER A 96 -5.88 9.77 -4.25
CA SER A 96 -4.43 9.79 -4.12
C SER A 96 -3.88 8.49 -3.53
N ALA A 97 -4.58 7.90 -2.55
CA ALA A 97 -4.20 6.60 -2.00
C ALA A 97 -4.24 5.48 -3.06
N GLU A 98 -5.22 5.51 -3.95
CA GLU A 98 -5.34 4.57 -5.07
C GLU A 98 -4.27 4.79 -6.14
N ALA A 99 -4.04 6.03 -6.56
CA ALA A 99 -3.01 6.36 -7.55
C ALA A 99 -1.60 5.95 -7.09
N ILE A 100 -1.30 6.13 -5.80
CA ILE A 100 -0.03 5.68 -5.21
C ILE A 100 0.02 4.15 -5.19
N LYS A 101 -1.04 3.49 -4.74
CA LYS A 101 -1.12 2.01 -4.72
C LYS A 101 -0.83 1.43 -6.11
N GLU A 102 -1.52 1.92 -7.14
CA GLU A 102 -1.35 1.44 -8.52
C GLU A 102 0.07 1.68 -9.04
N SER A 103 0.66 2.84 -8.70
CA SER A 103 2.03 3.17 -9.09
C SER A 103 3.07 2.26 -8.41
N LEU A 104 2.86 1.93 -7.14
CA LEU A 104 3.76 1.06 -6.38
C LEU A 104 3.63 -0.42 -6.79
N GLU A 105 2.43 -0.91 -7.09
CA GLU A 105 2.23 -2.30 -7.52
C GLU A 105 2.98 -2.60 -8.83
N LYS A 106 3.12 -1.61 -9.73
CA LYS A 106 3.91 -1.71 -10.97
C LYS A 106 5.42 -1.89 -10.73
N LEU A 107 5.93 -1.58 -9.54
CA LEU A 107 7.34 -1.75 -9.19
C LEU A 107 7.70 -3.18 -8.78
N SER A 108 6.71 -4.04 -8.51
CA SER A 108 6.94 -5.41 -8.07
C SER A 108 7.70 -6.21 -9.12
N THR A 109 8.78 -6.88 -8.72
CA THR A 109 9.58 -7.75 -9.59
C THR A 109 9.50 -9.20 -9.12
N PRO A 110 9.98 -10.18 -9.92
CA PRO A 110 10.07 -11.58 -9.48
C PRO A 110 10.99 -11.79 -8.27
N GLU A 111 11.95 -10.89 -8.04
CA GLU A 111 12.94 -11.00 -6.97
C GLU A 111 12.47 -10.30 -5.68
N VAL A 112 11.78 -9.16 -5.81
CA VAL A 112 11.21 -8.41 -4.68
C VAL A 112 9.76 -8.09 -4.96
N LYS A 113 8.89 -8.64 -4.11
CA LYS A 113 7.45 -8.40 -4.18
C LYS A 113 7.09 -7.18 -3.34
N LEU A 114 6.41 -6.21 -3.94
CA LEU A 114 5.79 -5.12 -3.19
C LEU A 114 4.36 -5.52 -2.83
N ASN A 115 4.00 -5.40 -1.55
CA ASN A 115 2.67 -5.75 -1.06
C ASN A 115 2.05 -4.59 -0.27
N VAL A 116 0.95 -4.04 -0.78
CA VAL A 116 0.17 -3.01 -0.11
C VAL A 116 -0.87 -3.70 0.78
N ILE A 117 -0.60 -3.77 2.09
CA ILE A 117 -1.49 -4.43 3.08
C ILE A 117 -2.80 -3.68 3.19
N GLN A 118 -2.71 -2.35 3.27
CA GLN A 118 -3.86 -1.48 3.44
C GLN A 118 -3.59 -0.14 2.77
N SER A 119 -4.60 0.38 2.07
CA SER A 119 -4.61 1.73 1.51
C SER A 119 -5.92 2.41 1.91
N GLY A 120 -5.86 3.67 2.32
CA GLY A 120 -7.07 4.41 2.71
C GLY A 120 -6.85 5.91 2.87
N ALA A 121 -7.96 6.63 3.00
CA ALA A 121 -7.96 8.07 3.27
C ALA A 121 -8.00 8.35 4.79
N GLY A 122 -7.43 9.49 5.19
CA GLY A 122 -7.42 10.00 6.55
C GLY A 122 -6.03 10.01 7.20
N ALA A 123 -5.95 10.65 8.36
CA ALA A 123 -4.74 10.69 9.16
C ALA A 123 -4.31 9.28 9.61
N ILE A 124 -3.01 9.12 9.86
CA ILE A 124 -2.45 7.88 10.40
C ILE A 124 -2.86 7.77 11.87
N VAL A 125 -3.46 6.63 12.24
CA VAL A 125 -3.93 6.35 13.60
C VAL A 125 -3.18 5.18 14.24
N ASP A 126 -3.34 5.01 15.56
CA ASP A 126 -2.66 3.97 16.34
C ASP A 126 -2.90 2.55 15.80
N MET A 127 -4.10 2.29 15.27
CA MET A 127 -4.43 0.98 14.67
C MET A 127 -3.59 0.68 13.42
N ASP A 128 -3.24 1.70 12.64
CA ASP A 128 -2.38 1.53 11.46
C ASP A 128 -0.95 1.17 11.89
N VAL A 129 -0.46 1.79 12.97
CA VAL A 129 0.84 1.47 13.57
C VAL A 129 0.87 0.04 14.11
N MET A 130 -0.18 -0.38 14.81
CA MET A 130 -0.27 -1.76 15.31
C MET A 130 -0.30 -2.79 14.17
N LEU A 131 -1.05 -2.51 13.10
CA LEU A 131 -1.07 -3.37 11.91
C LEU A 131 0.30 -3.44 11.23
N ALA A 132 0.98 -2.29 11.12
CA ALA A 132 2.32 -2.20 10.56
C ALA A 132 3.35 -2.99 11.40
N SER A 133 3.32 -2.85 12.73
CA SER A 133 4.17 -3.61 13.66
C SER A 133 3.96 -5.12 13.50
N ALA A 134 2.70 -5.56 13.53
CA ALA A 134 2.36 -6.98 13.42
C ALA A 134 2.76 -7.60 12.07
N SER A 135 2.78 -6.79 11.00
CA SER A 135 3.05 -7.25 9.65
C SER A 135 4.48 -6.97 9.16
N ASN A 136 5.30 -6.28 9.97
CA ASN A 136 6.58 -5.70 9.60
C ASN A 136 6.51 -4.83 8.33
N ALA A 137 5.62 -3.83 8.35
CA ALA A 137 5.34 -2.95 7.23
C ALA A 137 5.75 -1.49 7.51
N LEU A 138 6.11 -0.78 6.43
CA LEU A 138 6.34 0.67 6.41
C LEU A 138 5.00 1.41 6.24
N ILE A 139 4.84 2.55 6.91
CA ILE A 139 3.69 3.45 6.69
C ILE A 139 4.09 4.63 5.81
N ILE A 140 3.34 4.84 4.73
CA ILE A 140 3.45 5.97 3.81
C ILE A 140 2.28 6.92 4.05
N GLY A 141 2.57 8.14 4.47
CA GLY A 141 1.60 9.24 4.61
C GLY A 141 1.72 10.24 3.46
N PHE A 142 0.69 10.37 2.63
CA PHE A 142 0.62 11.34 1.54
C PHE A 142 -0.29 12.51 1.91
N HIS A 143 0.25 13.73 2.03
CA HIS A 143 -0.48 14.91 2.53
C HIS A 143 -1.15 14.75 3.90
N VAL A 144 -0.80 13.73 4.67
CA VAL A 144 -1.33 13.46 6.01
C VAL A 144 -0.24 13.41 7.05
N ARG A 145 -0.61 13.68 8.30
CA ARG A 145 0.27 13.60 9.46
C ARG A 145 -0.35 12.71 10.53
N ALA A 146 0.51 11.98 11.24
CA ALA A 146 0.13 11.27 12.46
C ALA A 146 0.08 12.27 13.62
N ASN A 147 -0.74 12.00 14.63
CA ASN A 147 -0.72 12.80 15.86
C ASN A 147 0.53 12.46 16.70
N PRO A 148 0.94 13.32 17.66
CA PRO A 148 2.14 13.08 18.46
C PRO A 148 2.14 11.77 19.26
N LYS A 149 0.97 11.30 19.73
CA LYS A 149 0.85 10.00 20.42
C LYS A 149 1.14 8.83 19.47
N THR A 150 0.60 8.89 18.26
CA THR A 150 0.79 7.87 17.23
C THR A 150 2.25 7.81 16.77
N ILE A 151 2.93 8.97 16.67
CA ILE A 151 4.37 9.01 16.37
C ILE A 151 5.18 8.32 17.47
N ALA A 152 4.93 8.66 18.73
CA ALA A 152 5.61 8.03 19.86
C ALA A 152 5.34 6.51 19.94
N LEU A 153 4.13 6.08 19.57
CA LEU A 153 3.80 4.65 19.45
C LEU A 153 4.61 3.98 18.32
N ALA A 154 4.70 4.63 17.16
CA ALA A 154 5.46 4.09 16.03
C ALA A 154 6.96 3.94 16.36
N GLU A 155 7.54 4.91 17.06
CA GLU A 155 8.92 4.83 17.55
C GLU A 155 9.11 3.68 18.55
N LYS A 156 8.16 3.50 19.47
CA LYS A 156 8.19 2.40 20.45
C LYS A 156 8.08 1.03 19.79
N GLU A 157 7.21 0.90 18.79
CA GLU A 157 6.98 -0.35 18.06
C GLU A 157 8.01 -0.59 16.93
N GLY A 158 8.93 0.35 16.70
CA GLY A 158 9.92 0.25 15.63
C GLY A 158 9.35 0.40 14.22
N VAL A 159 8.15 0.97 14.08
CA VAL A 159 7.47 1.19 12.80
C VAL A 159 7.96 2.48 12.17
N GLN A 160 8.45 2.40 10.94
CA GLN A 160 8.84 3.59 10.19
C GLN A 160 7.62 4.25 9.55
N ILE A 161 7.47 5.56 9.76
CA ILE A 161 6.49 6.39 9.07
C ILE A 161 7.25 7.37 8.16
N LYS A 162 6.88 7.40 6.87
CA LYS A 162 7.42 8.33 5.88
C LYS A 162 6.32 9.24 5.36
N TYR A 163 6.65 10.52 5.21
CA TYR A 163 5.68 11.54 4.78
C TYR A 163 6.09 12.11 3.42
N TYR A 164 5.13 12.21 2.51
CA TYR A 164 5.35 12.69 1.17
C TYR A 164 4.24 13.65 0.74
N ASN A 165 4.58 14.53 -0.20
CA ASN A 165 3.62 15.43 -0.86
C ASN A 165 3.63 15.23 -2.39
N ILE A 166 4.61 14.48 -2.93
CA ILE A 166 4.78 14.26 -4.37
C ILE A 166 4.88 12.76 -4.64
N ILE A 167 4.03 12.24 -5.52
CA ILE A 167 3.91 10.80 -5.79
C ILE A 167 5.24 10.21 -6.31
N TYR A 168 5.95 10.93 -7.18
CA TYR A 168 7.23 10.46 -7.72
C TYR A 168 8.30 10.23 -6.63
N GLN A 169 8.31 11.05 -5.58
CA GLN A 169 9.24 10.85 -4.46
C GLN A 169 8.96 9.54 -3.70
N VAL A 170 7.67 9.18 -3.57
CA VAL A 170 7.26 7.90 -2.97
C VAL A 170 7.80 6.74 -3.81
N VAL A 171 7.57 6.80 -5.13
CA VAL A 171 7.98 5.76 -6.09
C VAL A 171 9.50 5.57 -6.05
N ASP A 172 10.27 6.65 -6.10
CA ASP A 172 11.73 6.61 -6.11
C ASP A 172 12.30 6.06 -4.80
N GLU A 173 11.80 6.53 -3.64
CA GLU A 173 12.28 6.01 -2.34
C GLU A 173 11.91 4.55 -2.13
N ILE A 174 10.71 4.13 -2.54
CA ILE A 174 10.30 2.73 -2.43
C ILE A 174 11.12 1.84 -3.36
N LYS A 175 11.43 2.30 -4.57
CA LYS A 175 12.32 1.59 -5.48
C LYS A 175 13.72 1.40 -4.87
N LEU A 176 14.29 2.44 -4.27
CA LEU A 176 15.57 2.36 -3.55
C LEU A 176 15.51 1.38 -2.36
N ALA A 177 14.41 1.38 -1.62
CA ALA A 177 14.20 0.43 -0.53
C ALA A 177 14.13 -1.02 -1.03
N MET A 178 13.50 -1.25 -2.19
CA MET A 178 13.46 -2.57 -2.84
C MET A 178 14.84 -3.00 -3.34
N GLU A 179 15.62 -2.07 -3.93
CA GLU A 179 17.00 -2.33 -4.35
C GLU A 179 17.90 -2.72 -3.17
N GLY A 180 17.73 -2.06 -2.02
CA GLY A 180 18.45 -2.41 -0.79
C GLY A 180 18.13 -3.81 -0.23
N LEU A 181 17.03 -4.42 -0.66
CA LEU A 181 16.69 -5.80 -0.32
C LEU A 181 17.37 -6.80 -1.25
N LEU A 182 17.85 -6.41 -2.44
CA LEU A 182 18.47 -7.32 -3.39
C LEU A 182 19.85 -7.80 -2.90
N GLU A 183 20.20 -9.04 -3.22
CA GLU A 183 21.55 -9.54 -2.95
C GLU A 183 22.52 -9.00 -4.00
N PRO A 184 23.75 -8.62 -3.61
CA PRO A 184 24.74 -8.18 -4.58
C PRO A 184 25.11 -9.33 -5.53
N GLU A 185 25.17 -9.03 -6.83
CA GLU A 185 25.57 -10.01 -7.84
C GLU A 185 27.05 -10.38 -7.62
N LYS A 186 27.33 -11.67 -7.41
CA LYS A 186 28.69 -12.18 -7.26
C LYS A 186 29.30 -12.39 -8.63
N ILE A 187 30.14 -11.47 -9.07
CA ILE A 187 30.93 -11.63 -10.30
C ILE A 187 32.23 -12.32 -9.93
N GLU A 188 32.38 -13.59 -10.30
CA GLU A 188 33.68 -14.28 -10.23
C GLU A 188 34.52 -13.86 -11.45
N GLU A 189 35.52 -13.00 -11.20
CA GLU A 189 36.50 -12.63 -12.22
C GLU A 189 37.68 -13.60 -12.18
N VAL A 190 37.93 -14.28 -13.30
CA VAL A 190 39.10 -15.17 -13.43
C VAL A 190 40.35 -14.29 -13.58
N ILE A 191 41.06 -14.07 -12.47
CA ILE A 191 42.28 -13.24 -12.40
C ILE A 191 43.48 -13.82 -13.17
N GLY A 192 43.41 -15.07 -13.63
CA GLY A 192 44.44 -15.66 -14.45
C GLY A 192 44.39 -17.18 -14.47
N THR A 193 44.97 -17.77 -15.51
CA THR A 193 45.10 -19.21 -15.69
C THR A 193 46.57 -19.58 -15.57
N ALA A 194 46.90 -20.55 -14.71
CA ALA A 194 48.26 -21.05 -14.57
C ALA A 194 48.31 -22.52 -14.96
N GLU A 195 49.35 -22.90 -15.70
CA GLU A 195 49.63 -24.28 -16.08
C GLU A 195 50.77 -24.82 -15.21
N ILE A 196 50.51 -25.93 -14.51
CA ILE A 196 51.52 -26.59 -13.67
C ILE A 196 52.43 -27.42 -14.57
N ARG A 197 53.70 -26.99 -14.71
CA ARG A 197 54.70 -27.69 -15.53
C ARG A 197 55.50 -28.74 -14.76
N GLU A 198 55.77 -28.49 -13.49
CA GLU A 198 56.58 -29.39 -12.66
C GLU A 198 56.23 -29.22 -11.18
N ILE A 199 56.16 -30.33 -10.44
CA ILE A 199 55.84 -30.35 -9.01
C ILE A 199 57.09 -30.75 -8.25
N LEU A 200 57.66 -29.80 -7.48
CA LEU A 200 58.82 -30.05 -6.64
C LEU A 200 58.38 -30.49 -5.24
N LYS A 201 58.78 -31.70 -4.83
CA LYS A 201 58.59 -32.20 -3.46
C LYS A 201 59.73 -31.70 -2.58
N TYR A 202 59.40 -30.86 -1.61
CA TYR A 202 60.25 -30.63 -0.44
C TYR A 202 59.84 -31.56 0.69
N LEU A 203 60.76 -32.43 1.12
CA LEU A 203 60.61 -33.16 2.39
C LEU A 203 61.09 -32.25 3.53
N ARG A 204 60.28 -32.18 4.59
CA ARG A 204 60.67 -31.61 5.89
C ARG A 204 61.61 -32.55 6.63
#